data_AF-A0AAN7S767-F1
#
_entry.id   AF-A0AAN7S767-F1
#
_cell.length_a   1.000
_cell.length_b   1.000
_cell.length_c   1.000
_cell.angle_alpha   90.00
_cell.angle_beta   90.00
_cell.angle_gamma   90.00
#
_symmetry.space_group_name_H-M   'P 1'
#
loop_
_entity.id
_entity.type
_entity.pdbx_description
1 polymer ?
#
loop_
_entity_poly.entity_id
_entity_poly.type
_entity_poly.pdbx_seq_one_letter_code
_entity_poly.pdbx_strand_id
1 'polypeptide(L)'
;MKNVLFSAFLLYSVLQVLGKCPDDCKHRNFLYESFQCTPNCIGTDDCPTSYDCTSIYQHNDMCFYNGKYYKNDETIQDDTTWENCMGCSCTKDENNKTTFICYYADCAAPFPIDESCVYKYKLGQCCFAGVICPPFTKCLLEGEVFYEENGKFLHPKDNCTKCVCERNGCANGVIQCQKQYCRDLLFYQQDIKKMCAPFYNNVLYDCCPSQWICPNNTVVDVHTHRHNDSLCLFGDKFLKKKEKIYIDHEIGNIVCECKLPPYATCSLLVN
;
A
#
# COMPACT_ATOMS: atom_id res chain seq x y z
N MET A 1 -34.14 -17.78 -59.19
CA MET A 1 -34.19 -17.86 -57.72
C MET A 1 -32.79 -18.22 -57.25
N LYS A 2 -32.10 -17.31 -56.56
CA LYS A 2 -30.71 -17.49 -56.11
C LYS A 2 -30.72 -17.98 -54.66
N ASN A 3 -30.12 -19.15 -54.42
CA ASN A 3 -29.87 -19.66 -53.07
C ASN A 3 -28.66 -18.93 -52.48
N VAL A 4 -28.86 -18.28 -51.34
CA VAL A 4 -27.80 -17.62 -50.56
C VAL A 4 -27.40 -18.56 -49.44
N LEU A 5 -26.15 -19.06 -49.50
CA LEU A 5 -25.50 -19.76 -48.38
C LEU A 5 -24.91 -18.71 -47.44
N PHE A 6 -25.49 -18.57 -46.24
CA PHE A 6 -24.90 -17.81 -45.14
C PHE A 6 -23.95 -18.73 -44.35
N SER A 7 -22.65 -18.47 -44.45
CA SER A 7 -21.62 -19.09 -43.61
C SER A 7 -21.53 -18.31 -42.29
N ALA A 8 -21.99 -18.91 -41.19
CA ALA A 8 -21.88 -18.34 -39.85
C ALA A 8 -20.46 -18.58 -39.30
N PHE A 9 -19.65 -17.53 -39.21
CA PHE A 9 -18.41 -17.53 -38.44
C PHE A 9 -18.75 -17.42 -36.95
N LEU A 10 -18.57 -18.51 -36.21
CA LEU A 10 -18.61 -18.54 -34.75
C LEU A 10 -17.32 -17.89 -34.21
N LEU A 11 -17.41 -16.62 -33.82
CA LEU A 11 -16.40 -15.94 -33.00
C LEU A 11 -16.47 -16.53 -31.58
N TYR A 12 -15.55 -17.44 -31.27
CA TYR A 12 -15.30 -17.89 -29.90
C TYR A 12 -14.64 -16.75 -29.13
N SER A 13 -15.44 -15.99 -28.37
CA SER A 13 -14.93 -15.07 -27.36
C SER A 13 -14.34 -15.90 -26.22
N VAL A 14 -13.01 -15.98 -26.16
CA VAL A 14 -12.30 -16.46 -24.97
C VAL A 14 -12.49 -15.41 -23.89
N LEU A 15 -13.50 -15.60 -23.02
CA LEU A 15 -13.53 -14.93 -21.73
C LEU A 15 -12.31 -15.44 -20.96
N GLN A 16 -11.26 -14.62 -20.87
CA GLN A 16 -10.26 -14.83 -19.85
C GLN A 16 -10.92 -14.56 -18.50
N VAL A 17 -11.28 -15.62 -17.79
CA VAL A 17 -11.64 -15.54 -16.38
C VAL A 17 -10.36 -15.16 -15.64
N LEU A 18 -10.16 -13.85 -15.42
CA LEU A 18 -9.24 -13.35 -14.40
C LEU A 18 -9.80 -13.82 -13.05
N GLY A 19 -9.35 -15.00 -12.60
CA GLY A 19 -9.68 -15.51 -11.28
C GLY A 19 -9.20 -14.52 -10.22
N LYS A 20 -10.08 -14.14 -9.30
CA LYS A 20 -9.66 -13.41 -8.10
C LYS A 20 -8.84 -14.35 -7.24
N CYS A 21 -7.67 -13.90 -6.79
CA CYS A 21 -6.86 -14.63 -5.82
C CYS A 21 -7.65 -14.78 -4.51
N PRO A 22 -7.56 -15.91 -3.80
CA PRO A 22 -8.24 -16.11 -2.54
C PRO A 22 -7.71 -15.15 -1.46
N ASP A 23 -8.62 -14.83 -0.54
CA ASP A 23 -8.41 -13.80 0.49
C ASP A 23 -7.50 -14.26 1.65
N ASP A 24 -7.23 -15.54 1.79
CA ASP A 24 -6.46 -16.12 2.90
C ASP A 24 -4.95 -16.20 2.63
N CYS A 25 -4.49 -15.62 1.52
CA CYS A 25 -3.08 -15.55 1.18
C CYS A 25 -2.28 -14.70 2.19
N LYS A 26 -1.47 -15.39 3.03
CA LYS A 26 -0.51 -14.76 3.95
C LYS A 26 0.57 -13.91 3.26
N HIS A 27 0.73 -14.06 1.93
CA HIS A 27 1.72 -13.35 1.12
C HIS A 27 1.16 -12.16 0.35
N ARG A 28 -0.04 -11.66 0.69
CA ARG A 28 -0.52 -10.41 0.10
C ARG A 28 0.43 -9.28 0.51
N ASN A 29 1.04 -8.65 -0.49
CA ASN A 29 1.98 -7.57 -0.26
C ASN A 29 1.20 -6.26 -0.25
N PHE A 30 1.09 -5.73 0.96
CA PHE A 30 0.29 -4.57 1.30
C PHE A 30 0.64 -3.30 0.51
N LEU A 31 1.89 -3.19 0.06
CA LEU A 31 2.33 -2.11 -0.81
C LEU A 31 1.59 -2.13 -2.16
N TYR A 32 1.52 -3.31 -2.79
CA TYR A 32 0.87 -3.45 -4.10
C TYR A 32 -0.63 -3.26 -4.02
N GLU A 33 -1.26 -3.71 -2.93
CA GLU A 33 -2.68 -3.42 -2.67
C GLU A 33 -2.91 -1.90 -2.51
N SER A 34 -2.04 -1.22 -1.76
CA SER A 34 -2.11 0.24 -1.58
C SER A 34 -1.94 1.00 -2.90
N PHE A 35 -1.22 0.42 -3.85
CA PHE A 35 -1.01 1.00 -5.18
C PHE A 35 -2.12 0.66 -6.18
N GLN A 36 -3.11 -0.14 -5.77
CA GLN A 36 -4.14 -0.68 -6.66
C GLN A 36 -3.54 -1.47 -7.83
N CYS A 37 -2.44 -2.20 -7.59
CA CYS A 37 -1.88 -3.10 -8.58
C CYS A 37 -2.73 -4.37 -8.68
N THR A 38 -2.82 -4.95 -9.88
CA THR A 38 -3.60 -6.16 -10.12
C THR A 38 -2.75 -7.40 -9.83
N PRO A 39 -3.16 -8.32 -8.93
CA PRO A 39 -2.40 -9.52 -8.66
C PRO A 39 -2.48 -10.53 -9.82
N ASN A 40 -1.38 -11.22 -10.10
CA ASN A 40 -1.31 -12.33 -11.05
C ASN A 40 -1.17 -13.67 -10.31
N CYS A 41 -2.22 -14.48 -10.36
CA CYS A 41 -2.34 -15.74 -9.61
C CYS A 41 -2.24 -16.96 -10.52
N ILE A 42 -1.11 -17.08 -11.21
CA ILE A 42 -0.80 -18.24 -12.07
C ILE A 42 -0.01 -19.24 -11.23
N GLY A 43 -0.63 -20.35 -10.81
CA GLY A 43 0.04 -21.40 -10.04
C GLY A 43 -0.92 -22.33 -9.28
N THR A 44 -0.37 -23.31 -8.56
CA THR A 44 -1.12 -24.32 -7.79
C THR A 44 -1.49 -23.89 -6.37
N ASP A 45 -0.89 -22.81 -5.87
CA ASP A 45 -1.00 -22.37 -4.47
C ASP A 45 -1.95 -21.17 -4.29
N ASP A 46 -2.68 -20.80 -5.36
CA ASP A 46 -3.65 -19.70 -5.47
C ASP A 46 -3.18 -18.29 -5.05
N CYS A 47 -2.00 -18.10 -4.47
CA CYS A 47 -1.49 -16.77 -4.10
C CYS A 47 -0.82 -15.99 -5.25
N PRO A 48 -0.77 -14.64 -5.16
CA PRO A 48 -0.11 -13.82 -6.17
C PRO A 48 1.36 -14.18 -6.35
N THR A 49 1.73 -14.46 -7.59
CA THR A 49 3.11 -14.75 -7.99
C THR A 49 3.83 -13.52 -8.55
N SER A 50 3.06 -12.52 -8.98
CA SER A 50 3.51 -11.18 -9.38
C SER A 50 2.33 -10.21 -9.30
N TYR A 51 2.60 -8.91 -9.47
CA TYR A 51 1.58 -7.88 -9.63
C TYR A 51 1.80 -7.08 -10.92
N ASP A 52 0.71 -6.68 -11.54
CA ASP A 52 0.69 -5.68 -12.61
C ASP A 52 0.42 -4.30 -12.01
N CYS A 53 1.46 -3.46 -12.00
CA CYS A 53 1.41 -2.08 -11.55
C CYS A 53 1.48 -1.08 -12.72
N THR A 54 1.17 -1.49 -13.96
CA THR A 54 1.30 -0.66 -15.16
C THR A 54 0.48 0.63 -15.10
N SER A 55 -0.62 0.63 -14.35
CA SER A 55 -1.45 1.82 -14.07
C SER A 55 -0.62 2.98 -13.52
N ILE A 56 0.39 2.75 -12.67
CA ILE A 56 1.20 3.83 -12.09
C ILE A 56 1.95 4.64 -13.18
N TYR A 57 2.25 4.02 -14.32
CA TYR A 57 3.13 4.59 -15.36
C TYR A 57 2.41 5.05 -16.63
N GLN A 58 1.08 4.92 -16.72
CA GLN A 58 0.37 5.26 -17.96
C GLN A 58 0.47 6.74 -18.33
N HIS A 59 0.53 7.62 -17.32
CA HIS A 59 0.59 9.07 -17.49
C HIS A 59 1.80 9.66 -16.77
N ASN A 60 2.74 10.20 -17.55
CA ASN A 60 3.96 10.83 -17.03
C ASN A 60 3.76 12.31 -16.66
N ASP A 61 2.67 12.91 -17.14
CA ASP A 61 2.26 14.29 -16.94
C ASP A 61 1.13 14.44 -15.89
N MET A 62 0.82 13.37 -15.18
CA MET A 62 -0.19 13.34 -14.12
C MET A 62 0.39 12.68 -12.86
N CYS A 63 -0.17 13.01 -11.70
CA CYS A 63 0.07 12.25 -10.49
C CYS A 63 -0.91 11.08 -10.39
N PHE A 64 -0.50 9.96 -9.79
CA PHE A 64 -1.32 8.77 -9.60
C PHE A 64 -1.38 8.41 -8.12
N TYR A 65 -2.59 8.33 -7.58
CA TYR A 65 -2.80 7.90 -6.20
C TYR A 65 -4.13 7.17 -6.05
N ASN A 66 -4.11 6.06 -5.32
CA ASN A 66 -5.29 5.25 -5.02
C ASN A 66 -6.16 4.92 -6.26
N GLY A 67 -5.51 4.51 -7.36
CA GLY A 67 -6.21 4.13 -8.60
C GLY A 67 -6.72 5.29 -9.45
N LYS A 68 -6.43 6.55 -9.10
CA LYS A 68 -6.88 7.76 -9.80
C LYS A 68 -5.70 8.60 -10.28
N TYR A 69 -5.89 9.27 -11.43
CA TYR A 69 -4.95 10.28 -11.92
C TYR A 69 -5.43 11.67 -11.56
N TYR A 70 -4.49 12.52 -11.20
CA TYR A 70 -4.69 13.89 -10.79
C TYR A 70 -3.91 14.80 -11.74
N LYS A 71 -4.58 15.83 -12.26
CA LYS A 71 -3.96 16.88 -13.08
C LYS A 71 -3.19 17.85 -12.20
N ASN A 72 -2.36 18.68 -12.83
CA ASN A 72 -1.73 19.80 -12.13
C ASN A 72 -2.78 20.65 -11.41
N ASP A 73 -2.46 21.04 -10.18
CA ASP A 73 -3.30 21.80 -9.25
C ASP A 73 -4.56 21.08 -8.74
N GLU A 74 -4.75 19.80 -9.10
CA GLU A 74 -5.86 19.00 -8.59
C GLU A 74 -5.54 18.47 -7.19
N THR A 75 -6.48 18.69 -6.26
CA THR A 75 -6.38 18.25 -4.86
C THR A 75 -7.02 16.88 -4.68
N ILE A 76 -6.38 16.03 -3.88
CA ILE A 76 -6.93 14.75 -3.46
C ILE A 76 -8.07 14.98 -2.47
N GLN A 77 -9.27 14.52 -2.83
CA GLN A 77 -10.45 14.48 -1.97
C GLN A 77 -10.73 13.02 -1.58
N ASP A 78 -9.83 12.42 -0.79
CA ASP A 78 -9.87 11.00 -0.44
C ASP A 78 -9.73 10.81 1.07
N ASP A 79 -10.63 10.00 1.66
CA ASP A 79 -10.64 9.66 3.07
C ASP A 79 -9.34 9.01 3.53
N THR A 80 -8.59 8.34 2.64
CA THR A 80 -7.27 7.76 2.94
C THR A 80 -6.22 8.83 3.23
N THR A 81 -6.24 9.96 2.52
CA THR A 81 -5.37 11.11 2.84
C THR A 81 -5.83 11.81 4.11
N TRP A 82 -7.15 11.97 4.25
CA TRP A 82 -7.73 12.61 5.42
C TRP A 82 -7.47 11.83 6.70
N GLU A 83 -7.53 10.49 6.70
CA GLU A 83 -7.20 9.68 7.87
C GLU A 83 -5.78 9.93 8.39
N ASN A 84 -4.86 10.23 7.48
CA ASN A 84 -3.45 10.51 7.77
C ASN A 84 -3.18 11.98 8.11
N CYS A 85 -4.23 12.80 8.26
CA CYS A 85 -4.13 14.23 8.50
C CYS A 85 -3.50 14.98 7.35
N MET A 86 -3.68 14.54 6.10
CA MET A 86 -3.01 15.15 4.96
C MET A 86 -4.02 15.67 3.95
N GLY A 87 -3.79 16.89 3.47
CA GLY A 87 -4.30 17.34 2.18
C GLY A 87 -3.15 17.33 1.18
N CYS A 88 -3.36 16.76 0.00
CA CYS A 88 -2.33 16.67 -1.02
C CYS A 88 -2.85 17.23 -2.33
N SER A 89 -2.00 17.98 -3.05
CA SER A 89 -2.30 18.46 -4.39
C SER A 89 -1.23 18.00 -5.36
N CYS A 90 -1.64 17.60 -6.55
CA CYS A 90 -0.72 17.30 -7.63
C CYS A 90 -0.16 18.62 -8.18
N THR A 91 1.15 18.68 -8.36
CA THR A 91 1.87 19.85 -8.89
C THR A 91 3.01 19.38 -9.78
N LYS A 92 3.83 20.33 -10.25
CA LYS A 92 5.08 20.07 -10.93
C LYS A 92 6.27 20.55 -10.10
N ASP A 93 7.32 19.75 -10.08
CA ASP A 93 8.61 20.13 -9.51
C ASP A 93 9.37 21.12 -10.42
N GLU A 94 10.54 21.56 -9.97
CA GLU A 94 11.42 22.48 -10.71
C GLU A 94 11.88 21.91 -12.06
N ASN A 95 11.85 20.58 -12.23
CA ASN A 95 12.19 19.88 -13.46
C ASN A 95 10.94 19.56 -14.33
N ASN A 96 9.79 20.20 -14.03
CA ASN A 96 8.52 20.01 -14.71
C ASN A 96 7.98 18.56 -14.64
N LYS A 97 8.38 17.78 -13.63
CA LYS A 97 7.86 16.43 -13.35
C LYS A 97 6.70 16.50 -12.35
N THR A 98 5.68 15.67 -12.56
CA THR A 98 4.51 15.66 -11.67
C THR A 98 4.78 15.01 -10.32
N THR A 99 4.44 15.69 -9.24
CA THR A 99 4.60 15.21 -7.87
C THR A 99 3.44 15.70 -7.00
N PHE A 100 3.19 15.03 -5.88
CA PHE A 100 2.30 15.58 -4.87
C PHE A 100 3.07 16.51 -3.94
N ILE A 101 2.42 17.60 -3.53
CA ILE A 101 2.78 18.36 -2.32
C ILE A 101 1.67 18.10 -1.31
N CYS A 102 2.05 17.62 -0.14
CA CYS A 102 1.13 17.34 0.96
C CYS A 102 1.38 18.29 2.13
N TYR A 103 0.32 18.75 2.76
CA TYR A 103 0.33 19.52 3.99
C TYR A 103 -0.40 18.75 5.08
N TYR A 104 0.09 18.86 6.31
CA TYR A 104 -0.58 18.27 7.45
C TYR A 104 -1.66 19.21 7.98
N ALA A 105 -2.85 18.67 8.22
CA ALA A 105 -3.88 19.36 8.96
C ALA A 105 -3.49 19.40 10.44
N ASP A 106 -3.58 20.57 11.05
CA ASP A 106 -3.44 20.71 12.49
C ASP A 106 -4.78 20.42 13.16
N CYS A 107 -4.79 19.42 14.05
CA CYS A 107 -5.96 19.09 14.86
C CYS A 107 -5.97 19.94 16.12
N ALA A 108 -6.26 21.23 15.97
CA ALA A 108 -6.41 22.11 17.11
C ALA A 108 -7.51 21.60 18.05
N ALA A 109 -7.14 21.25 19.28
CA ALA A 109 -8.11 20.95 20.33
C ALA A 109 -8.84 22.23 20.71
N PRO A 110 -10.16 22.35 20.50
CA PRO A 110 -10.84 23.62 20.62
C PRO A 110 -10.97 24.06 22.08
N PHE A 111 -10.97 23.14 23.06
CA PHE A 111 -11.14 23.45 24.48
C PHE A 111 -10.48 22.41 25.40
N PRO A 112 -10.11 22.80 26.64
CA PRO A 112 -9.76 21.84 27.69
C PRO A 112 -10.92 20.89 27.94
N ILE A 113 -10.62 19.60 28.04
CA ILE A 113 -11.59 18.57 28.46
C ILE A 113 -11.39 18.27 29.95
N ASP A 114 -12.43 17.73 30.58
CA ASP A 114 -12.34 17.21 31.94
C ASP A 114 -11.23 16.14 32.03
N GLU A 115 -10.49 16.10 33.14
CA GLU A 115 -9.36 15.18 33.35
C GLU A 115 -9.75 13.70 33.21
N SER A 116 -11.01 13.37 33.47
CA SER A 116 -11.53 12.01 33.33
C SER A 116 -11.93 11.62 31.91
N CYS A 117 -12.07 12.59 31.01
CA CYS A 117 -12.53 12.37 29.64
C CYS A 117 -11.36 12.24 28.65
N VAL A 118 -11.61 11.60 27.52
CA VAL A 118 -10.62 11.41 26.44
C VAL A 118 -11.21 11.78 25.09
N TYR A 119 -10.33 12.11 24.14
CA TYR A 119 -10.72 12.35 22.76
C TYR A 119 -11.17 11.06 22.07
N LYS A 120 -12.32 11.13 21.41
CA LYS A 120 -12.87 10.04 20.62
C LYS A 120 -12.29 10.05 19.21
N TYR A 121 -11.87 8.90 18.72
CA TYR A 121 -11.36 8.75 17.35
C TYR A 121 -12.28 7.84 16.53
N LYS A 122 -12.26 8.03 15.22
CA LYS A 122 -12.95 7.18 14.24
C LYS A 122 -12.00 6.78 13.12
N LEU A 123 -12.23 5.60 12.55
CA LEU A 123 -11.56 5.19 11.32
C LEU A 123 -11.91 6.16 10.17
N GLY A 124 -10.96 6.36 9.26
CA GLY A 124 -11.09 7.31 8.14
C GLY A 124 -10.97 8.80 8.54
N GLN A 125 -10.91 9.14 9.82
CA GLN A 125 -10.79 10.53 10.29
C GLN A 125 -9.42 10.78 10.91
N CYS A 126 -8.78 11.88 10.56
CA CYS A 126 -7.54 12.29 11.21
C CYS A 126 -7.76 12.80 12.63
N CYS A 127 -8.57 13.85 12.76
CA CYS A 127 -8.78 14.51 14.03
C CYS A 127 -9.79 13.76 14.89
N PHE A 128 -9.82 14.08 16.17
CA PHE A 128 -10.81 13.56 17.08
C PHE A 128 -12.23 13.93 16.59
N ALA A 129 -13.14 12.96 16.71
CA ALA A 129 -14.53 13.08 16.33
C ALA A 129 -15.40 13.64 17.47
N GLY A 130 -14.81 13.82 18.65
CA GLY A 130 -15.49 14.30 19.85
C GLY A 130 -14.74 13.94 21.13
N VAL A 131 -15.47 13.95 22.24
CA VAL A 131 -14.96 13.63 23.57
C VAL A 131 -15.88 12.57 24.19
N ILE A 132 -15.29 11.61 24.90
CA ILE A 132 -16.00 10.58 25.66
C ILE A 132 -15.52 10.61 27.10
N CYS A 133 -16.42 10.32 28.02
CA CYS A 133 -16.16 10.31 29.45
C CYS A 133 -16.58 8.95 30.06
N PRO A 134 -16.05 8.59 31.23
CA PRO A 134 -16.41 7.37 31.92
C PRO A 134 -17.92 7.27 32.18
N PRO A 135 -18.48 6.03 32.23
CA PRO A 135 -17.79 4.76 32.06
C PRO A 135 -17.51 4.46 30.57
N PHE A 136 -16.33 3.92 30.28
CA PHE A 136 -15.96 3.52 28.93
C PHE A 136 -16.56 2.17 28.55
N THR A 137 -16.92 2.03 27.28
CA THR A 137 -17.41 0.76 26.74
C THR A 137 -16.25 -0.16 26.41
N LYS A 138 -16.39 -1.44 26.74
CA LYS A 138 -15.45 -2.49 26.36
C LYS A 138 -15.88 -3.18 25.07
N CYS A 139 -14.90 -3.58 24.28
CA CYS A 139 -15.04 -4.41 23.10
C CYS A 139 -14.18 -5.66 23.26
N LEU A 140 -14.59 -6.76 22.60
CA LEU A 140 -13.83 -8.01 22.55
C LEU A 140 -13.35 -8.25 21.13
N LEU A 141 -12.06 -8.52 20.98
CA LEU A 141 -11.45 -8.95 19.72
C LEU A 141 -10.61 -10.18 20.01
N GLU A 142 -11.02 -11.32 19.46
CA GLU A 142 -10.26 -12.58 19.55
C GLU A 142 -9.87 -13.02 20.99
N GLY A 143 -10.67 -12.64 21.98
CA GLY A 143 -10.43 -12.96 23.40
C GLY A 143 -9.68 -11.87 24.18
N GLU A 144 -9.21 -10.81 23.51
CA GLU A 144 -8.62 -9.64 24.13
C GLU A 144 -9.65 -8.52 24.36
N VAL A 145 -9.45 -7.74 25.42
CA VAL A 145 -10.34 -6.64 25.83
C VAL A 145 -9.75 -5.30 25.39
N PHE A 146 -10.55 -4.53 24.66
CA PHE A 146 -10.22 -3.16 24.24
C PHE A 146 -11.25 -2.20 24.81
N TYR A 147 -10.84 -0.97 25.14
CA TYR A 147 -11.74 0.07 25.64
C TYR A 147 -11.88 1.21 24.63
N GLU A 148 -13.03 1.89 24.65
CA GLU A 148 -13.29 3.07 23.80
C GLU A 148 -12.22 4.16 23.99
N GLU A 149 -11.66 4.26 25.21
CA GLU A 149 -10.61 5.23 25.54
C GLU A 149 -9.25 4.95 24.88
N ASN A 150 -9.01 3.71 24.43
CA ASN A 150 -7.78 3.36 23.73
C ASN A 150 -7.67 4.06 22.38
N GLY A 151 -8.77 4.60 21.85
CA GLY A 151 -8.81 5.21 20.52
C GLY A 151 -8.51 4.20 19.42
N LYS A 152 -7.66 4.60 18.45
CA LYS A 152 -7.21 3.72 17.37
C LYS A 152 -6.05 2.84 17.85
N PHE A 153 -6.08 1.56 17.50
CA PHE A 153 -5.04 0.59 17.83
C PHE A 153 -4.72 -0.33 16.65
N LEU A 154 -3.59 -1.04 16.67
CA LEU A 154 -3.24 -2.04 15.65
C LEU A 154 -3.90 -3.39 15.99
N HIS A 155 -4.37 -4.09 14.97
CA HIS A 155 -4.97 -5.42 15.15
C HIS A 155 -3.92 -6.39 15.71
N PRO A 156 -4.22 -7.17 16.77
CA PRO A 156 -3.22 -7.99 17.48
C PRO A 156 -2.49 -9.01 16.61
N LYS A 157 -3.21 -9.57 15.63
CA LYS A 157 -2.67 -10.58 14.69
C LYS A 157 -2.36 -10.05 13.29
N ASP A 158 -2.69 -8.78 13.02
CA ASP A 158 -2.50 -8.16 11.71
C ASP A 158 -2.03 -6.71 11.91
N ASN A 159 -0.73 -6.54 12.00
CA ASN A 159 -0.07 -5.24 12.13
C ASN A 159 -0.36 -4.27 10.98
N CYS A 160 -0.98 -4.72 9.88
CA CYS A 160 -1.39 -3.90 8.75
C CYS A 160 -2.84 -3.43 8.82
N THR A 161 -3.54 -3.77 9.90
CA THR A 161 -4.92 -3.40 10.13
C THR A 161 -5.02 -2.52 11.38
N LYS A 162 -5.68 -1.37 11.24
CA LYS A 162 -6.01 -0.47 12.35
C LYS A 162 -7.45 -0.72 12.76
N CYS A 163 -7.71 -0.68 14.06
CA CYS A 163 -9.01 -0.91 14.63
C CYS A 163 -9.39 0.19 15.63
N VAL A 164 -10.68 0.28 15.93
CA VAL A 164 -11.24 1.16 16.96
C VAL A 164 -12.36 0.41 17.70
N CYS A 165 -12.47 0.64 19.00
CA CYS A 165 -13.60 0.19 19.80
C CYS A 165 -14.64 1.30 19.85
N GLU A 166 -15.85 1.05 19.32
CA GLU A 166 -16.94 2.02 19.32
C GLU A 166 -18.15 1.53 20.14
N ARG A 167 -18.77 2.46 20.86
CA ARG A 167 -20.08 2.24 21.49
C ARG A 167 -21.18 2.12 20.42
N ASN A 168 -21.99 1.06 20.48
CA ASN A 168 -23.08 0.79 19.51
C ASN A 168 -24.48 0.73 20.16
N GLY A 169 -24.67 1.32 21.35
CA GLY A 169 -25.95 1.31 22.07
C GLY A 169 -26.25 0.04 22.89
N CYS A 170 -25.40 -0.99 22.82
CA CYS A 170 -25.46 -2.19 23.66
C CYS A 170 -24.46 -2.11 24.84
N ALA A 171 -24.55 -3.07 25.77
CA ALA A 171 -23.62 -3.17 26.91
C ALA A 171 -22.15 -3.42 26.51
N ASN A 172 -21.93 -4.05 25.35
CA ASN A 172 -20.61 -4.24 24.75
C ASN A 172 -20.52 -3.41 23.47
N GLY A 173 -19.36 -2.82 23.22
CA GLY A 173 -19.08 -2.09 21.98
C GLY A 173 -18.74 -3.02 20.82
N VAL A 174 -18.49 -2.41 19.67
CA VAL A 174 -18.13 -3.08 18.42
C VAL A 174 -16.73 -2.67 18.02
N ILE A 175 -15.95 -3.64 17.57
CA ILE A 175 -14.69 -3.39 16.89
C ILE A 175 -14.96 -3.12 15.42
N GLN A 176 -14.46 -2.00 14.94
CA GLN A 176 -14.32 -1.74 13.51
C GLN A 176 -12.84 -1.78 13.19
N CYS A 177 -12.49 -2.42 12.08
CA CYS A 177 -11.11 -2.54 11.61
C CYS A 177 -11.05 -2.20 10.13
N GLN A 178 -9.96 -1.57 9.73
CA GLN A 178 -9.63 -1.29 8.34
C GLN A 178 -8.15 -1.50 8.09
N LYS A 179 -7.83 -1.98 6.90
CA LYS A 179 -6.45 -1.99 6.41
C LYS A 179 -5.93 -0.56 6.36
N GLN A 180 -4.70 -0.35 6.81
CA GLN A 180 -4.02 0.93 6.59
C GLN A 180 -3.71 1.12 5.08
N TYR A 181 -3.12 2.24 4.70
CA TYR A 181 -2.64 2.43 3.32
C TYR A 181 -1.23 2.98 3.36
N CYS A 182 -0.39 2.47 2.47
CA CYS A 182 0.96 3.00 2.30
C CYS A 182 0.90 4.35 1.57
N ARG A 183 1.65 5.32 2.09
CA ARG A 183 1.65 6.70 1.60
C ARG A 183 2.67 6.92 0.49
N ASP A 184 3.30 5.85 0.02
CA ASP A 184 4.49 5.90 -0.81
C ASP A 184 4.24 6.56 -2.17
N LEU A 185 3.07 6.40 -2.77
CA LEU A 185 2.71 7.13 -4.00
C LEU A 185 2.55 8.64 -3.80
N LEU A 186 2.37 9.12 -2.56
CA LEU A 186 2.33 10.56 -2.29
C LEU A 186 3.73 11.16 -2.20
N PHE A 187 4.70 10.42 -1.68
CA PHE A 187 6.03 10.96 -1.35
C PHE A 187 7.17 10.45 -2.24
N TYR A 188 7.04 9.25 -2.81
CA TYR A 188 8.09 8.54 -3.53
C TYR A 188 7.69 8.20 -4.98
N GLN A 189 6.64 8.81 -5.52
CA GLN A 189 6.15 8.48 -6.87
C GLN A 189 7.25 8.52 -7.93
N GLN A 190 8.17 9.48 -7.86
CA GLN A 190 9.26 9.58 -8.83
C GLN A 190 10.26 8.42 -8.70
N ASP A 191 10.51 7.94 -7.49
CA ASP A 191 11.43 6.84 -7.25
C ASP A 191 10.78 5.50 -7.61
N ILE A 192 9.48 5.35 -7.31
CA ILE A 192 8.63 4.25 -7.79
C ILE A 192 8.64 4.18 -9.32
N LYS A 193 8.50 5.33 -10.01
CA LYS A 193 8.57 5.43 -11.48
C LYS A 193 9.94 5.07 -12.05
N LYS A 194 11.02 5.24 -11.29
CA LYS A 194 12.39 4.82 -11.66
C LYS A 194 12.69 3.37 -11.28
N MET A 195 11.70 2.59 -10.85
CA MET A 195 11.90 1.22 -10.38
C MET A 195 12.91 1.13 -9.22
N CYS A 196 12.94 2.13 -8.34
CA CYS A 196 13.62 2.00 -7.06
C CYS A 196 12.91 0.90 -6.24
N ALA A 197 13.61 0.30 -5.29
CA ALA A 197 13.07 -0.79 -4.49
C ALA A 197 12.61 -0.31 -3.11
N PRO A 198 11.42 -0.71 -2.63
CA PRO A 198 10.98 -0.42 -1.28
C PRO A 198 11.93 -1.04 -0.26
N PHE A 199 12.30 -0.26 0.74
CA PHE A 199 13.11 -0.69 1.88
C PHE A 199 12.28 -0.79 3.15
N TYR A 200 12.44 -1.92 3.82
CA TYR A 200 11.78 -2.22 5.09
C TYR A 200 12.84 -2.40 6.17
N ASN A 201 12.65 -1.76 7.33
CA ASN A 201 13.54 -1.95 8.48
C ASN A 201 13.41 -3.38 8.99
N ASN A 202 12.17 -3.87 9.05
CA ASN A 202 11.85 -5.25 9.34
C ASN A 202 10.84 -5.80 8.34
N VAL A 203 11.33 -6.59 7.38
CA VAL A 203 10.50 -7.19 6.31
C VAL A 203 9.38 -8.08 6.85
N LEU A 204 9.46 -8.56 8.10
CA LEU A 204 8.43 -9.41 8.69
C LEU A 204 7.30 -8.61 9.37
N TYR A 205 7.55 -7.37 9.80
CA TYR A 205 6.60 -6.59 10.59
C TYR A 205 6.22 -5.24 10.00
N ASP A 206 6.99 -4.72 9.05
CA ASP A 206 6.68 -3.44 8.44
C ASP A 206 5.71 -3.65 7.27
N CYS A 207 4.50 -3.09 7.41
CA CYS A 207 3.48 -3.16 6.37
C CYS A 207 3.79 -2.26 5.17
N CYS A 208 4.41 -1.12 5.44
CA CYS A 208 4.79 -0.13 4.45
C CYS A 208 6.30 0.11 4.49
N PRO A 209 6.92 0.42 3.35
CA PRO A 209 8.33 0.77 3.29
C PRO A 209 8.61 2.00 4.13
N SER A 210 9.81 2.09 4.71
CA SER A 210 10.27 3.31 5.37
C SER A 210 10.91 4.30 4.40
N GLN A 211 11.42 3.80 3.26
CA GLN A 211 12.00 4.59 2.17
C GLN A 211 12.12 3.74 0.90
N TRP A 212 12.60 4.37 -0.18
CA TRP A 212 12.87 3.71 -1.46
C TRP A 212 14.35 3.82 -1.79
N ILE A 213 14.99 2.68 -2.07
CA ILE A 213 16.40 2.60 -2.43
C ILE A 213 16.47 2.62 -3.95
N CYS A 214 17.12 3.62 -4.51
CA CYS A 214 17.34 3.71 -5.94
C CYS A 214 18.68 3.11 -6.32
N PRO A 215 18.80 2.53 -7.53
CA PRO A 215 20.10 2.13 -8.03
C PRO A 215 21.01 3.36 -8.18
N ASN A 216 22.11 3.33 -7.46
CA ASN A 216 23.28 4.18 -7.64
C ASN A 216 24.41 3.34 -8.30
N ASN A 217 25.51 4.00 -8.69
CA ASN A 217 26.61 3.35 -9.42
C ASN A 217 27.39 2.30 -8.61
N THR A 218 27.07 2.09 -7.33
CA THR A 218 27.76 1.20 -6.37
C THR A 218 26.98 -0.10 -6.11
N VAL A 219 26.62 -0.80 -7.18
CA VAL A 219 26.10 -2.17 -7.07
C VAL A 219 27.28 -3.14 -7.00
N VAL A 220 27.40 -3.86 -5.89
CA VAL A 220 28.61 -4.63 -5.54
C VAL A 220 28.62 -6.03 -6.15
N ASP A 221 27.46 -6.67 -6.33
CA ASP A 221 27.39 -8.01 -6.95
C ASP A 221 26.00 -8.31 -7.53
N VAL A 222 25.95 -9.10 -8.60
CA VAL A 222 24.73 -9.62 -9.23
C VAL A 222 24.94 -11.11 -9.54
N HIS A 223 24.30 -11.98 -8.77
CA HIS A 223 24.28 -13.41 -9.08
C HIS A 223 23.13 -13.71 -10.04
N THR A 224 23.46 -14.16 -11.26
CA THR A 224 22.47 -14.49 -12.30
C THR A 224 22.33 -16.00 -12.51
N HIS A 225 21.12 -16.56 -12.36
CA HIS A 225 20.79 -17.96 -12.71
C HIS A 225 19.68 -18.00 -13.76
N ARG A 226 19.84 -18.66 -14.91
CA ARG A 226 18.85 -18.62 -16.01
C ARG A 226 17.58 -19.44 -15.69
N HIS A 227 16.41 -18.81 -15.62
CA HIS A 227 15.08 -19.43 -15.82
C HIS A 227 14.03 -18.37 -16.21
N ASN A 228 12.91 -18.83 -16.81
CA ASN A 228 11.97 -18.09 -17.65
C ASN A 228 10.78 -17.48 -16.86
N ASP A 229 11.05 -16.84 -15.72
CA ASP A 229 10.03 -16.44 -14.73
C ASP A 229 9.81 -14.92 -14.65
N SER A 230 8.68 -14.51 -14.03
CA SER A 230 8.36 -13.11 -13.71
C SER A 230 9.54 -12.43 -12.99
N LEU A 231 10.01 -11.30 -13.53
CA LEU A 231 11.22 -10.60 -13.09
C LEU A 231 10.88 -9.40 -12.21
N CYS A 232 11.70 -9.14 -11.20
CA CYS A 232 11.70 -7.86 -10.51
C CYS A 232 12.64 -6.87 -11.20
N LEU A 233 12.32 -5.59 -11.09
CA LEU A 233 13.13 -4.47 -11.55
C LEU A 233 13.79 -3.76 -10.36
N PHE A 234 15.01 -3.29 -10.63
CA PHE A 234 15.76 -2.38 -9.77
C PHE A 234 16.48 -1.36 -10.67
N GLY A 235 15.81 -0.25 -10.97
CA GLY A 235 16.09 0.60 -12.13
C GLY A 235 16.03 -0.20 -13.42
N ASP A 236 17.12 -0.16 -14.19
CA ASP A 236 17.25 -0.88 -15.45
C ASP A 236 17.70 -2.35 -15.27
N LYS A 237 17.94 -2.78 -14.02
CA LYS A 237 18.41 -4.15 -13.73
C LYS A 237 17.23 -5.09 -13.54
N PHE A 238 17.33 -6.26 -14.15
CA PHE A 238 16.38 -7.36 -13.98
C PHE A 238 16.93 -8.35 -12.97
N LEU A 239 16.09 -8.71 -11.99
CA LEU A 239 16.37 -9.73 -10.99
C LEU A 239 15.35 -10.84 -11.11
N LYS A 240 15.84 -12.08 -11.14
CA LYS A 240 14.97 -13.25 -10.99
C LYS A 240 14.63 -13.47 -9.54
N LYS A 241 13.54 -14.20 -9.31
CA LYS A 241 13.11 -14.56 -7.97
C LYS A 241 14.27 -15.14 -7.15
N LYS A 242 14.46 -14.64 -5.94
CA LYS A 242 15.56 -14.95 -4.99
C LYS A 242 16.95 -14.43 -5.38
N GLU A 243 17.14 -13.82 -6.56
CA GLU A 243 18.40 -13.12 -6.86
C GLU A 243 18.51 -11.87 -5.97
N LYS A 244 19.76 -11.58 -5.56
CA LYS A 244 20.09 -10.53 -4.60
C LYS A 244 21.08 -9.54 -5.20
N ILE A 245 20.93 -8.29 -4.80
CA ILE A 245 21.88 -7.21 -5.01
C ILE A 245 22.33 -6.72 -3.63
N TYR A 246 23.63 -6.55 -3.46
CA TYR A 246 24.22 -5.94 -2.28
C TYR A 246 24.62 -4.50 -2.58
N ILE A 247 24.23 -3.60 -1.69
CA ILE A 247 24.41 -2.15 -1.84
C ILE A 247 25.03 -1.62 -0.55
N ASP A 248 26.14 -0.92 -0.70
CA ASP A 248 26.67 -0.07 0.36
C ASP A 248 25.93 1.27 0.33
N HIS A 249 25.20 1.58 1.40
CA HIS A 249 24.33 2.75 1.50
C HIS A 249 24.61 3.50 2.80
N GLU A 250 24.29 4.79 2.85
CA GLU A 250 24.53 5.66 4.01
C GLU A 250 23.87 5.16 5.31
N ILE A 251 22.84 4.32 5.19
CA ILE A 251 22.09 3.74 6.32
C ILE A 251 22.63 2.37 6.75
N GLY A 252 23.66 1.86 6.07
CA GLY A 252 24.27 0.56 6.28
C GLY A 252 24.27 -0.33 5.04
N ASN A 253 24.75 -1.57 5.21
CA ASN A 253 24.75 -2.57 4.14
C ASN A 253 23.32 -3.05 3.87
N ILE A 254 22.85 -2.83 2.66
CA ILE A 254 21.50 -3.21 2.21
C ILE A 254 21.59 -4.43 1.30
N VAL A 255 20.63 -5.34 1.46
CA VAL A 255 20.38 -6.42 0.50
C VAL A 255 19.01 -6.20 -0.14
N CYS A 256 18.97 -6.21 -1.47
CA CYS A 256 17.76 -6.14 -2.26
C CYS A 256 17.53 -7.47 -2.97
N GLU A 257 16.38 -8.10 -2.75
CA GLU A 257 16.04 -9.41 -3.28
C GLU A 257 14.76 -9.34 -4.12
N CYS A 258 14.69 -10.05 -5.23
CA CYS A 258 13.42 -10.25 -5.92
C CYS A 258 12.57 -11.30 -5.18
N LYS A 259 11.70 -10.84 -4.27
CA LYS A 259 10.76 -11.73 -3.57
C LYS A 259 9.44 -11.86 -4.32
N LEU A 260 8.89 -10.74 -4.77
CA LEU A 260 7.59 -10.64 -5.44
C LEU A 260 7.60 -9.49 -6.45
N PRO A 261 7.60 -9.77 -7.77
CA PRO A 261 7.57 -8.75 -8.82
C PRO A 261 6.37 -7.79 -8.70
N PRO A 262 6.48 -6.53 -9.19
CA PRO A 262 7.51 -6.04 -10.11
C PRO A 262 8.76 -5.41 -9.47
N TYR A 263 8.77 -5.01 -8.20
CA TYR A 263 9.96 -4.39 -7.59
C TYR A 263 10.80 -5.41 -6.84
N ALA A 264 12.11 -5.18 -6.78
CA ALA A 264 12.94 -5.82 -5.75
C ALA A 264 12.52 -5.31 -4.35
N THR A 265 12.81 -6.07 -3.30
CA THR A 265 12.54 -5.67 -1.91
C THR A 265 13.86 -5.56 -1.15
N CYS A 266 14.12 -4.40 -0.55
CA CYS A 266 15.36 -4.14 0.18
C CYS A 266 15.16 -4.21 1.69
N SER A 267 16.22 -4.60 2.39
CA SER A 267 16.32 -4.55 3.85
C SER A 267 17.77 -4.45 4.29
N LEU A 268 18.01 -4.12 5.56
CA LEU A 268 19.35 -4.22 6.13
C LEU A 268 19.86 -5.67 6.04
N LEU A 269 21.14 -5.81 5.73
CA LEU A 269 21.84 -7.07 5.85
C LEU A 269 21.98 -7.37 7.35
N VAL A 270 21.25 -8.36 7.84
CA VAL A 270 21.42 -8.86 9.20
C VAL A 270 22.58 -9.85 9.17
N ASN A 271 23.66 -9.54 9.89
CA ASN A 271 24.80 -10.43 10.08
C ASN A 271 24.41 -11.67 10.89
#